data_AF-A0A2S9FTF9-F1
#
_entry.id   AF-A0A2S9FTF9-F1
#
_cell.length_a   1.000
_cell.length_b   1.000
_cell.length_c   1.000
_cell.angle_alpha   90.00
_cell.angle_beta   90.00
_cell.angle_gamma   90.00
#
_symmetry.space_group_name_H-M   'P 1'
#
loop_
_entity.id
_entity.type
_entity.pdbx_description
1 polymer ?
#
loop_
_entity_poly.entity_id
_entity_poly.type
_entity_poly.pdbx_seq_one_letter_code
_entity_poly.pdbx_strand_id
1 'polypeptide(L)'
;TQHGFRLVDLFAAPSMTQPDTWSPDRVHGSPKGHMLFAAAAAEALELPGSSHDWALAAPGAALPSLRSRMYSQLLWTQNMLMPYLWTHLR
;
A
#
# COMPACT_ATOMS: atom_id res chain seq x y z
N THR A 1 -15.38 -9.13 18.79
CA THR A 1 -15.09 -10.16 17.76
C THR A 1 -15.22 -11.52 18.41
N GLN A 2 -15.95 -12.47 17.82
CA GLN A 2 -16.22 -13.78 18.45
C GLN A 2 -14.96 -14.68 18.62
N HIS A 3 -13.80 -14.20 18.19
CA HIS A 3 -12.55 -14.96 18.13
C HIS A 3 -11.35 -14.25 18.78
N GLY A 4 -11.54 -13.10 19.45
CA GLY A 4 -10.44 -12.34 20.06
C GLY A 4 -9.47 -11.66 19.08
N PHE A 5 -9.59 -11.90 17.77
CA PHE A 5 -8.80 -11.20 16.76
C PHE A 5 -9.14 -9.72 16.68
N ARG A 6 -8.14 -8.95 16.25
CA ARG A 6 -8.23 -7.54 15.85
C ARG A 6 -8.17 -7.46 14.33
N LEU A 7 -8.96 -6.56 13.76
CA LEU A 7 -9.05 -6.35 12.32
C LEU A 7 -8.55 -4.95 12.00
N VAL A 8 -7.66 -4.85 11.03
CA VAL A 8 -7.23 -3.58 10.43
C VAL A 8 -7.83 -3.52 9.02
N ASP A 9 -8.69 -2.54 8.78
CA ASP A 9 -9.23 -2.27 7.45
C ASP A 9 -8.33 -1.26 6.72
N LEU A 10 -7.37 -1.77 5.95
CA LEU A 10 -6.55 -0.94 5.07
C LEU A 10 -7.33 -0.45 3.85
N PHE A 11 -8.37 -1.16 3.42
CA PHE A 11 -9.06 -0.83 2.17
C PHE A 11 -9.78 0.51 2.24
N ALA A 12 -10.43 0.79 3.37
CA ALA A 12 -11.19 2.02 3.58
C ALA A 12 -10.31 3.24 3.96
N ALA A 13 -9.04 3.03 4.33
CA ALA A 13 -8.20 4.08 4.89
C ALA A 13 -7.74 5.10 3.81
N PRO A 14 -8.04 6.41 3.96
CA PRO A 14 -7.59 7.44 3.02
C PRO A 14 -6.09 7.43 2.73
N SER A 15 -5.25 7.10 3.72
CA SER A 15 -3.79 6.98 3.55
C SER A 15 -3.38 5.91 2.52
N MET A 16 -4.20 4.89 2.31
CA MET A 16 -3.96 3.80 1.36
C MET A 16 -4.24 4.18 -0.09
N THR A 17 -4.90 5.31 -0.32
CA THR A 17 -5.08 5.87 -1.68
C THR A 17 -3.87 6.66 -2.16
N GLN A 18 -2.93 7.00 -1.27
CA GLN A 18 -1.78 7.80 -1.63
C GLN A 18 -0.75 6.98 -2.43
N PRO A 19 -0.28 7.47 -3.58
CA PRO A 19 0.65 6.73 -4.43
C PRO A 19 1.96 6.35 -3.72
N ASP A 20 2.48 7.19 -2.83
CA ASP A 20 3.75 6.97 -2.14
C ASP A 20 3.63 6.00 -0.95
N THR A 21 2.42 5.60 -0.55
CA THR A 21 2.16 4.49 0.38
C THR A 21 2.56 3.15 -0.21
N TRP A 22 2.55 3.04 -1.55
CA TRP A 22 2.87 1.82 -2.27
C TRP A 22 4.22 1.91 -2.97
N SER A 23 4.88 0.77 -3.10
CA SER A 23 6.09 0.63 -3.90
C SER A 23 5.81 0.97 -5.38
N PRO A 24 6.84 1.16 -6.21
CA PRO A 24 6.66 1.43 -7.64
C PRO A 24 5.77 0.43 -8.39
N ASP A 25 5.69 -0.82 -7.92
CA ASP A 25 4.84 -1.86 -8.51
C ASP A 25 3.35 -1.74 -8.14
N ARG A 26 2.99 -0.86 -7.20
CA ARG A 26 1.63 -0.62 -6.71
C ARG A 26 0.95 -1.79 -5.99
N VAL A 27 1.72 -2.83 -5.64
CA VAL A 27 1.21 -4.01 -4.91
C VAL A 27 1.81 -4.08 -3.52
N HIS A 28 3.12 -3.83 -3.39
CA HIS A 28 3.80 -3.90 -2.11
C HIS A 28 3.77 -2.55 -1.38
N GLY A 29 3.82 -2.59 -0.05
CA GLY A 29 4.01 -1.38 0.76
C GLY A 29 5.36 -0.73 0.46
N SER A 30 5.38 0.59 0.32
CA SER A 30 6.64 1.35 0.36
C SER A 30 7.17 1.39 1.81
N PRO A 31 8.36 1.97 2.07
CA PRO A 31 8.78 2.27 3.44
C PRO A 31 7.73 3.08 4.23
N LYS A 32 7.07 4.05 3.58
CA LYS A 32 5.93 4.79 4.17
C LYS A 32 4.76 3.86 4.45
N GLY A 33 4.38 3.01 3.49
CA GLY A 33 3.30 2.04 3.67
C GLY A 33 3.53 1.09 4.84
N HIS A 34 4.74 0.54 4.97
CA HIS A 34 5.09 -0.32 6.10
C HIS A 34 5.01 0.39 7.46
N MET A 35 5.41 1.66 7.53
CA MET A 35 5.22 2.46 8.76
C MET A 35 3.73 2.62 9.10
N LEU A 36 2.88 2.87 8.11
CA LEU A 36 1.43 2.98 8.32
C LEU A 36 0.80 1.65 8.72
N PHE A 37 1.21 0.53 8.10
CA PHE A 37 0.74 -0.81 8.48
C PHE A 37 1.12 -1.16 9.91
N ALA A 38 2.35 -0.83 10.33
CA ALA A 38 2.81 -1.04 11.70
C ALA A 38 2.03 -0.18 12.70
N ALA A 39 1.76 1.09 12.38
CA ALA A 39 0.95 1.97 13.21
C ALA A 39 -0.50 1.47 13.34
N ALA A 40 -1.09 0.98 12.25
CA ALA A 40 -2.42 0.38 12.24
C ALA A 40 -2.50 -0.89 13.12
N ALA A 41 -1.48 -1.74 13.04
CA ALA A 41 -1.37 -2.92 13.89
C ALA A 41 -1.19 -2.53 15.37
N ALA A 42 -0.40 -1.51 15.66
CA ALA A 42 -0.21 -0.99 17.02
C ALA A 42 -1.51 -0.44 17.61
N GLU A 43 -2.30 0.31 16.83
CA GLU A 43 -3.63 0.78 17.24
C GLU A 43 -4.58 -0.40 17.50
N ALA A 44 -4.64 -1.35 16.56
CA ALA A 44 -5.47 -2.54 16.70
C ALA A 44 -5.14 -3.36 17.96
N LEU A 45 -3.87 -3.38 18.38
CA LEU A 45 -3.40 -4.03 19.60
C LEU A 45 -3.46 -3.16 20.86
N GLU A 46 -4.00 -1.94 20.77
CA GLU A 46 -4.15 -0.98 21.88
C GLU A 46 -2.81 -0.67 22.58
N LEU A 47 -1.72 -0.57 21.81
CA LEU A 47 -0.40 -0.26 22.37
C LEU A 47 -0.32 1.21 22.84
N PRO A 48 0.40 1.51 23.93
CA PRO A 48 0.54 2.89 24.40
C PRO A 48 1.11 3.82 23.32
N GLY A 49 0.45 4.96 23.12
CA GLY A 49 0.86 5.96 22.14
C GLY A 49 0.43 5.67 20.69
N SER A 50 -0.31 4.59 20.43
CA SER A 50 -0.98 4.40 19.13
C SER A 50 -2.12 5.40 18.92
N SER A 51 -2.34 5.82 17.68
CA SER A 51 -3.44 6.70 17.27
C SER A 51 -4.02 6.27 15.93
N HIS A 52 -5.16 6.83 15.57
CA HIS A 52 -5.80 6.59 14.27
C HIS A 52 -5.17 7.41 13.12
N ASP A 53 -4.09 8.14 13.37
CA ASP A 53 -3.48 9.04 12.37
C ASP A 53 -2.97 8.29 11.14
N TRP A 54 -2.65 7.00 11.27
CA TRP A 54 -2.22 6.17 10.16
C TRP A 54 -3.28 6.07 9.05
N ALA A 55 -4.56 6.24 9.36
CA ALA A 55 -5.64 6.15 8.38
C ALA A 55 -5.79 7.46 7.59
N LEU A 56 -5.33 8.58 8.13
CA LEU A 56 -5.53 9.90 7.55
C LEU A 56 -4.66 10.14 6.32
N ALA A 57 -5.21 10.83 5.32
CA ALA A 57 -4.43 11.28 4.18
C ALA A 57 -3.45 12.38 4.60
N ALA A 58 -2.22 12.34 4.08
CA ALA A 58 -1.24 13.38 4.33
C ALA A 58 -1.70 14.69 3.66
N PRO A 59 -1.54 15.85 4.32
CA PRO A 59 -1.87 17.13 3.72
C PRO A 59 -1.05 17.31 2.44
N GLY A 60 -1.73 17.60 1.32
CA GLY A 60 -1.05 17.87 0.05
C GLY A 60 -0.54 16.63 -0.69
N ALA A 61 -1.15 15.45 -0.47
CA ALA A 61 -0.86 14.25 -1.26
C ALA A 61 -0.92 14.56 -2.77
N ALA A 62 0.26 14.66 -3.39
CA ALA A 62 0.38 15.05 -4.78
C ALA A 62 -0.09 13.90 -5.68
N LEU A 63 -0.81 14.25 -6.76
CA LEU A 63 -1.07 13.29 -7.83
C LEU A 63 0.27 12.78 -8.37
N PRO A 64 0.39 11.47 -8.64
CA PRO A 64 1.64 10.90 -9.09
C PRO A 64 2.01 11.51 -10.45
N SER A 65 3.28 11.90 -10.60
CA SER A 65 3.77 12.46 -11.86
C SER A 65 3.60 11.45 -13.01
N LEU A 66 3.44 11.96 -14.24
CA LEU A 66 3.32 11.10 -15.43
C LEU A 66 4.50 10.13 -15.54
N ARG A 67 5.71 10.58 -15.19
CA ARG A 67 6.93 9.75 -15.14
C ARG A 67 6.80 8.59 -14.18
N SER A 68 6.32 8.83 -12.96
CA SER A 68 6.10 7.78 -11.96
C SER A 68 5.07 6.76 -12.45
N ARG A 69 3.99 7.24 -13.08
CA ARG A 69 2.97 6.35 -13.68
C ARG A 69 3.55 5.46 -14.78
N MET A 70 4.34 6.02 -15.70
CA MET A 70 4.96 5.24 -16.78
C MET A 70 5.97 4.21 -16.25
N TYR A 71 6.76 4.57 -15.23
CA TYR A 71 7.69 3.66 -14.60
C TYR A 71 6.99 2.46 -13.95
N SER A 72 5.87 2.69 -13.24
CA SER A 72 5.04 1.62 -12.71
C SER A 72 4.51 0.67 -13.79
N GLN A 73 4.07 1.19 -14.94
CA GLN A 73 3.59 0.36 -16.06
C GLN A 73 4.69 -0.52 -16.67
N LEU A 74 5.92 0.02 -16.79
CA LEU A 74 7.07 -0.75 -17.28
C LEU A 74 7.42 -1.89 -16.33
N LEU A 75 7.50 -1.62 -15.02
CA LEU A 75 7.78 -2.66 -14.02
C LEU A 75 6.71 -3.75 -13.99
N TRP A 76 5.44 -3.36 -14.05
CA TRP A 76 4.35 -4.34 -14.12
C TRP A 76 4.45 -5.21 -15.38
N THR A 77 4.70 -4.59 -16.54
CA THR A 77 4.85 -5.30 -17.82
C THR A 77 5.99 -6.31 -17.72
N GLN A 78 7.15 -5.88 -17.23
CA GLN A 78 8.34 -6.72 -17.09
C GLN A 78 8.14 -7.88 -16.10
N ASN A 79 7.56 -7.60 -14.92
CA ASN A 79 7.55 -8.56 -13.82
C ASN A 79 6.32 -9.48 -13.80
N MET A 80 5.20 -9.04 -14.38
CA MET A 80 3.92 -9.77 -14.32
C MET A 80 3.48 -10.27 -15.70
N LEU A 81 3.47 -9.40 -16.71
CA LEU A 81 2.93 -9.75 -18.03
C LEU A 81 3.90 -10.59 -18.87
N MET A 82 5.17 -10.21 -18.94
CA MET A 82 6.16 -10.91 -19.78
C MET A 82 6.31 -12.41 -19.42
N PRO A 83 6.43 -12.81 -18.14
CA PRO A 83 6.50 -14.23 -17.78
C PRO A 83 5.24 -15.01 -18.15
N TYR A 84 4.06 -14.40 -17.98
CA TYR A 84 2.78 -14.99 -18.36
C TYR A 84 2.69 -15.23 -19.87
N LEU A 85 3.05 -14.25 -20.70
CA LEU A 85 3.06 -14.43 -22.15
C LEU A 85 4.04 -15.52 -22.58
N TRP A 86 5.23 -15.56 -21.98
CA TRP A 86 6.23 -16.57 -22.28
C TRP A 86 5.74 -18.01 -22.00
N THR A 87 5.02 -18.22 -20.89
CA THR A 87 4.46 -19.54 -20.57
C THR A 87 3.30 -19.95 -21.47
N HIS A 88 2.59 -18.98 -22.08
CA HIS A 88 1.43 -19.25 -22.94
C HIS A 88 1.77 -19.33 -24.44
N LEU A 89 2.94 -18.84 -24.84
CA LEU A 89 3.44 -18.93 -26.21
C LEU A 89 4.43 -20.09 -26.42
N ARG A 90 4.75 -20.83 -25.36
CA ARG A 90 5.51 -22.07 -25.40
C ARG A 90 4.57 -23.26 -25.58
#